data_AF-H0EWJ5-F1
#
_entry.id   AF-H0EWJ5-F1
#
_cell.length_a   1.000
_cell.length_b   1.000
_cell.length_c   1.000
_cell.angle_alpha   90.00
_cell.angle_beta   90.00
_cell.angle_gamma   90.00
#
_symmetry.space_group_name_H-M   'P 1'
#
loop_
_entity.id
_entity.type
_entity.pdbx_description
1 polymer ?
#
loop_
_entity_poly.entity_id
_entity_poly.type
_entity_poly.pdbx_seq_one_letter_code
_entity_poly.pdbx_strand_id
1 'polypeptide(L)'
;MPLTYSAQNILQYVKADHCHETLVKIGGYLLGEFGHLIAEDKGCSPIEQFLALQSKLQGCSSSTRAIILSSFIKFVNLFPEIKPRLMYVFQAYSHTLDSELQQRACEYLALASLPNDDLLRTVCDEMPPFPERQSALLSRLHQKHGKTSDKRTWVVGGKDAQAGEKDLSLAMNPGLKRAQSSNGITPANGATNGGSNGTNGQHNGSSDLAGLDMLDSGPAEPKMLKAPNLASAAHLSPDWEVGYNKLLLKAEGILYEDGQIQVGVRSHCGQLVHHDSRSRCG
;
A
#
# COMPACT_ATOMS: atom_id res chain seq x y z
N MET A 1 -10.95 -8.10 31.36
CA MET A 1 -9.84 -8.59 32.21
C MET A 1 -8.60 -9.00 31.40
N PRO A 2 -8.61 -9.96 30.45
CA PRO A 2 -7.37 -10.38 29.77
C PRO A 2 -6.79 -9.30 28.83
N LEU A 3 -7.64 -8.56 28.12
CA LEU A 3 -7.22 -7.52 27.17
C LEU A 3 -6.62 -6.28 27.88
N THR A 4 -7.25 -5.80 28.95
CA THR A 4 -6.74 -4.71 29.79
C THR A 4 -5.34 -5.03 30.35
N TYR A 5 -5.16 -6.23 30.90
CA TYR A 5 -3.86 -6.69 31.40
C TYR A 5 -2.80 -6.76 30.29
N SER A 6 -3.18 -7.25 29.11
CA SER A 6 -2.28 -7.32 27.95
C SER A 6 -1.87 -5.93 27.46
N ALA A 7 -2.81 -4.98 27.43
CA ALA A 7 -2.55 -3.59 27.03
C ALA A 7 -1.63 -2.86 28.02
N GLN A 8 -1.83 -3.04 29.33
CA GLN A 8 -0.93 -2.49 30.35
C GLN A 8 0.50 -3.03 30.21
N ASN A 9 0.64 -4.36 30.12
CA ASN A 9 1.95 -5.00 29.98
C ASN A 9 2.66 -4.56 28.69
N ILE A 10 1.96 -4.54 27.55
CA ILE A 10 2.61 -4.16 26.29
C ILE A 10 3.08 -2.70 26.33
N LEU A 11 2.31 -1.80 26.96
CA LEU A 11 2.71 -0.41 27.13
C LEU A 11 3.99 -0.30 27.97
N GLN A 12 4.09 -1.07 29.07
CA GLN A 12 5.29 -1.10 29.90
C GLN A 12 6.52 -1.57 29.10
N TYR A 13 6.37 -2.60 28.27
CA TYR A 13 7.48 -3.07 27.43
C TYR A 13 7.83 -2.11 26.29
N VAL A 14 6.85 -1.42 25.70
CA VAL A 14 7.11 -0.41 24.65
C VAL A 14 7.81 0.83 25.24
N LYS A 15 7.51 1.19 26.49
CA LYS A 15 8.21 2.26 27.23
C LYS A 15 9.68 1.93 27.53
N ALA A 16 10.06 0.66 27.54
CA ALA A 16 11.46 0.27 27.73
C ALA A 16 12.33 0.83 26.60
N ASP A 17 13.56 1.24 26.93
CA ASP A 17 14.48 1.85 25.96
C ASP A 17 14.81 0.90 24.80
N HIS A 18 15.08 -0.37 25.14
CA HIS A 18 15.41 -1.44 24.20
C HIS A 18 14.22 -2.39 24.04
N CYS A 19 13.55 -2.33 22.89
CA CYS A 19 12.47 -3.25 22.56
C CYS A 19 12.65 -3.82 21.14
N HIS A 20 12.38 -5.10 20.97
CA HIS A 20 12.45 -5.75 19.67
C HIS A 20 11.32 -5.25 18.77
N GLU A 21 11.58 -5.05 17.48
CA GLU A 21 10.61 -4.48 16.54
C GLU A 21 9.27 -5.24 16.50
N THR A 22 9.28 -6.58 16.56
CA THR A 22 8.05 -7.39 16.66
C THR A 22 7.16 -6.98 17.84
N LEU A 23 7.76 -6.62 18.98
CA LEU A 23 7.01 -6.16 20.15
C LEU A 23 6.36 -4.81 19.87
N VAL A 24 7.05 -3.91 19.17
CA VAL A 24 6.51 -2.61 18.73
C VAL A 24 5.36 -2.80 17.75
N LYS A 25 5.46 -3.76 16.82
CA LYS A 25 4.35 -4.10 15.90
C LYS A 25 3.10 -4.56 16.66
N ILE A 26 3.28 -5.49 17.60
CA ILE A 26 2.18 -6.00 18.43
C ILE A 26 1.62 -4.87 19.31
N GLY A 27 2.49 -4.07 19.93
CA GLY A 27 2.11 -2.96 20.79
C GLY A 27 1.37 -1.85 20.05
N GLY A 28 1.83 -1.47 18.85
CA GLY A 28 1.13 -0.51 18.00
C GLY A 28 -0.28 -0.97 17.70
N TYR A 29 -0.44 -2.21 17.23
CA TYR A 29 -1.77 -2.75 16.94
C TYR A 29 -2.65 -2.84 18.20
N LEU A 30 -2.14 -3.44 19.29
CA LEU A 30 -2.92 -3.67 20.50
C LEU A 30 -3.33 -2.37 21.19
N LEU A 31 -2.42 -1.39 21.27
CA LEU A 31 -2.75 -0.07 21.83
C LEU A 31 -3.71 0.69 20.92
N GLY A 32 -3.58 0.59 19.59
CA GLY A 32 -4.49 1.23 18.65
C GLY A 32 -5.95 0.77 18.80
N GLU A 33 -6.18 -0.52 19.07
CA GLU A 33 -7.53 -1.05 19.33
C GLU A 33 -7.98 -0.82 20.77
N PHE A 34 -7.17 -1.23 21.73
CA PHE A 34 -7.58 -1.40 23.13
C PHE A 34 -6.96 -0.39 24.10
N GLY A 35 -6.24 0.62 23.60
CA GLY A 35 -5.59 1.64 24.43
C GLY A 35 -6.58 2.47 25.24
N HIS A 36 -7.83 2.60 24.77
CA HIS A 36 -8.90 3.28 25.49
C HIS A 36 -9.30 2.57 26.79
N LEU A 37 -9.10 1.25 26.89
CA LEU A 37 -9.42 0.47 28.09
C LEU A 37 -8.48 0.74 29.27
N ILE A 38 -7.31 1.30 29.03
CA ILE A 38 -6.27 1.57 30.04
C ILE A 38 -6.01 3.07 30.23
N ALA A 39 -6.75 3.94 29.53
CA ALA A 39 -6.49 5.37 29.51
C ALA A 39 -6.71 6.05 30.87
N GLU A 40 -7.57 5.48 31.72
CA GLU A 40 -7.87 5.97 33.07
C GLU A 40 -6.85 5.50 34.13
N ASP A 41 -6.01 4.51 33.79
CA ASP A 41 -5.03 3.97 34.72
C ASP A 41 -3.84 4.93 34.88
N LYS A 42 -3.31 4.98 36.11
CA LYS A 42 -2.14 5.82 36.44
C LYS A 42 -0.94 5.40 35.58
N GLY A 43 -0.35 6.36 34.87
CA GLY A 43 0.80 6.10 34.00
C GLY A 43 0.45 5.38 32.69
N CYS A 44 -0.82 5.37 32.30
CA CYS A 44 -1.30 4.83 31.02
C CYS A 44 -2.16 5.84 30.24
N SER A 45 -2.05 7.13 30.58
CA SER A 45 -2.81 8.21 29.95
C SER A 45 -2.61 8.23 28.42
N PRO A 46 -3.58 8.72 27.64
CA PRO A 46 -3.47 8.76 26.17
C PRO A 46 -2.20 9.44 25.67
N ILE A 47 -1.76 10.51 26.34
CA ILE A 47 -0.51 11.21 26.02
C ILE A 47 0.73 10.33 26.24
N GLU A 48 0.75 9.53 27.31
CA GLU A 48 1.86 8.62 27.58
C GLU A 48 1.90 7.45 26.59
N GLN A 49 0.74 6.92 26.21
CA GLN A 49 0.63 5.90 25.16
C GLN A 49 1.15 6.45 23.82
N PHE A 50 0.76 7.67 23.47
CA PHE A 50 1.24 8.36 22.28
C PHE A 50 2.76 8.55 22.31
N LEU A 51 3.32 9.09 23.40
CA LEU A 51 4.75 9.33 23.52
C LEU A 51 5.57 8.03 23.47
N ALA A 52 5.07 6.96 24.09
CA ALA A 52 5.72 5.65 24.06
C ALA A 52 5.85 5.14 22.61
N LEU A 53 4.77 5.18 21.82
CA LEU A 53 4.80 4.78 20.41
C LEU A 53 5.60 5.76 19.53
N GLN A 54 5.47 7.06 19.75
CA GLN A 54 6.17 8.09 18.98
C GLN A 54 7.69 7.93 19.11
N SER A 55 8.20 7.62 20.31
CA SER A 55 9.63 7.40 20.56
C SER A 55 10.23 6.29 19.70
N LYS A 56 9.41 5.30 19.28
CA LYS A 56 9.86 4.14 18.50
C LYS A 56 9.80 4.34 16.98
N LEU A 57 9.12 5.38 16.50
CA LEU A 57 8.94 5.64 15.07
C LEU A 57 10.28 5.71 14.32
N GLN A 58 11.25 6.48 14.82
CA GLN A 58 12.51 6.70 14.12
C GLN A 58 13.38 5.44 14.05
N GLY A 59 13.30 4.55 15.05
CA GLY A 59 14.11 3.34 15.15
C GLY A 59 13.56 2.10 14.45
N CYS A 60 12.31 2.12 13.97
CA CYS A 60 11.68 0.94 13.35
C CYS A 60 11.66 1.01 11.82
N SER A 61 11.43 -0.15 11.16
CA SER A 61 11.24 -0.22 9.71
C SER A 61 9.96 0.50 9.25
N SER A 62 9.88 0.83 7.95
CA SER A 62 8.69 1.44 7.35
C SER A 62 7.41 0.66 7.65
N SER A 63 7.45 -0.67 7.59
CA SER A 63 6.28 -1.51 7.89
C SER A 63 5.75 -1.30 9.32
N THR A 64 6.65 -1.12 10.30
CA THR A 64 6.25 -0.87 11.69
C THR A 64 5.75 0.56 11.87
N ARG A 65 6.38 1.53 11.21
CA ARG A 65 5.91 2.93 11.20
C ARG A 65 4.49 3.03 10.64
N ALA A 66 4.19 2.27 9.58
CA ALA A 66 2.86 2.19 8.99
C ALA A 66 1.80 1.69 9.98
N ILE A 67 2.13 0.66 10.77
CA ILE A 67 1.25 0.16 11.84
C ILE A 67 1.02 1.25 12.89
N ILE A 68 2.08 1.93 13.34
CA ILE A 68 1.97 3.01 14.33
C ILE A 68 1.11 4.17 13.80
N LEU A 69 1.26 4.56 12.53
CA LEU A 69 0.41 5.59 11.91
C LEU A 69 -1.07 5.17 11.90
N SER A 70 -1.37 3.89 11.63
CA SER A 70 -2.73 3.36 11.73
C SER A 70 -3.27 3.35 13.17
N SER A 71 -2.42 3.12 14.16
CA SER A 71 -2.81 3.27 15.57
C SER A 71 -3.10 4.73 15.92
N PHE A 72 -2.34 5.67 15.36
CA PHE A 72 -2.53 7.10 15.60
C PHE A 72 -3.84 7.63 15.07
N ILE A 73 -4.34 7.16 13.91
CA ILE A 73 -5.66 7.60 13.42
C ILE A 73 -6.78 7.07 14.33
N LYS A 74 -6.61 5.87 14.91
CA LYS A 74 -7.52 5.37 15.95
C LYS A 74 -7.46 6.22 17.22
N PHE A 75 -6.27 6.68 17.61
CA PHE A 75 -6.13 7.60 18.75
C PHE A 75 -6.82 8.95 18.50
N VAL A 76 -6.89 9.44 17.26
CA VAL A 76 -7.68 10.66 16.96
C VAL A 76 -9.16 10.43 17.25
N ASN A 77 -9.69 9.25 16.93
CA ASN A 77 -11.08 8.89 17.20
C ASN A 77 -11.35 8.67 18.70
N LEU A 78 -10.44 7.99 19.41
CA LEU A 78 -10.60 7.62 20.82
C LEU A 78 -10.29 8.77 21.79
N PHE A 79 -9.31 9.61 21.46
CA PHE A 79 -8.73 10.60 22.38
C PHE A 79 -8.65 11.99 21.73
N PRO A 80 -9.76 12.76 21.73
CA PRO A 80 -9.78 14.09 21.10
C PRO A 80 -8.80 15.08 21.74
N GLU A 81 -8.43 14.89 23.01
CA GLU A 81 -7.47 15.71 23.75
C GLU A 81 -6.05 15.74 23.15
N ILE A 82 -5.61 14.64 22.53
CA ILE A 82 -4.27 14.53 21.91
C ILE A 82 -4.30 14.72 20.39
N LYS A 83 -5.49 14.94 19.79
CA LYS A 83 -5.68 15.13 18.35
C LYS A 83 -4.69 16.13 17.73
N PRO A 84 -4.47 17.34 18.28
CA PRO A 84 -3.55 18.31 17.65
C PRO A 84 -2.13 17.78 17.49
N ARG A 85 -1.67 16.95 18.43
CA ARG A 85 -0.31 16.39 18.41
C ARG A 85 -0.18 15.26 17.40
N LEU A 86 -1.23 14.46 17.23
CA LEU A 86 -1.33 13.44 16.18
C LEU A 86 -1.36 14.07 14.80
N MET A 87 -2.10 15.18 14.62
CA MET A 87 -2.13 15.90 13.34
C MET A 87 -0.76 16.40 12.91
N TYR A 88 0.05 16.91 13.85
CA TYR A 88 1.43 17.30 13.56
C TYR A 88 2.28 16.13 13.08
N VAL A 89 2.09 14.93 13.65
CA VAL A 89 2.79 13.72 13.17
C VAL A 89 2.38 13.39 11.74
N PHE A 90 1.08 13.39 11.41
CA PHE A 90 0.66 13.13 10.03
C PHE A 90 1.19 14.16 9.04
N GLN A 91 1.23 15.44 9.43
CA GLN A 91 1.82 16.49 8.61
C GLN A 91 3.34 16.31 8.41
N ALA A 92 4.06 15.82 9.42
CA ALA A 92 5.48 15.50 9.24
C ALA A 92 5.67 14.32 8.28
N TYR A 93 4.81 13.30 8.37
CA TYR A 93 4.92 12.11 7.52
C TYR A 93 4.39 12.29 6.08
N SER A 94 3.56 13.30 5.81
CA SER A 94 3.08 13.63 4.45
C SER A 94 4.19 14.10 3.49
N HIS A 95 5.35 14.49 4.03
CA HIS A 95 6.52 14.89 3.27
C HIS A 95 7.62 13.81 3.24
N THR A 96 7.33 12.59 3.71
CA THR A 96 8.28 11.47 3.67
C THR A 96 8.40 10.91 2.26
N LEU A 97 9.59 10.44 1.88
CA LEU A 97 9.87 9.86 0.54
C LEU A 97 9.28 8.45 0.34
N ASP A 98 8.91 7.77 1.42
CA ASP A 98 8.29 6.45 1.38
C ASP A 98 6.82 6.60 1.00
N SER A 99 6.45 6.11 -0.18
CA SER A 99 5.11 6.26 -0.75
C SER A 99 4.02 5.68 0.14
N GLU A 100 4.30 4.59 0.86
CA GLU A 100 3.30 3.91 1.70
C GLU A 100 2.99 4.72 2.96
N LEU A 101 4.05 5.21 3.63
CA LEU A 101 3.92 6.08 4.81
C LEU A 101 3.30 7.43 4.44
N GLN A 102 3.73 8.00 3.31
CA GLN A 102 3.22 9.26 2.79
C GLN A 102 1.73 9.16 2.49
N GLN A 103 1.31 8.13 1.74
CA GLN A 103 -0.09 7.92 1.39
C GLN A 103 -0.96 7.81 2.65
N ARG A 104 -0.58 6.95 3.60
CA ARG A 104 -1.31 6.82 4.87
C ARG A 104 -1.40 8.14 5.62
N ALA A 105 -0.28 8.86 5.73
CA ALA A 105 -0.24 10.13 6.45
C ALA A 105 -1.15 11.18 5.81
N CYS A 106 -1.17 11.29 4.48
CA CYS A 106 -2.05 12.21 3.76
C CYS A 106 -3.54 11.82 3.93
N GLU A 107 -3.87 10.54 3.79
CA GLU A 107 -5.25 10.05 3.96
C GLU A 107 -5.73 10.25 5.40
N TYR A 108 -4.91 9.91 6.40
CA TYR A 108 -5.24 10.09 7.82
C TYR A 108 -5.35 11.57 8.19
N LEU A 109 -4.47 12.43 7.66
CA LEU A 109 -4.56 13.87 7.85
C LEU A 109 -5.86 14.42 7.28
N ALA A 110 -6.24 13.99 6.07
CA ALA A 110 -7.49 14.40 5.43
C ALA A 110 -8.70 13.95 6.27
N LEU A 111 -8.74 12.68 6.68
CA LEU A 111 -9.81 12.13 7.53
C LEU A 111 -9.93 12.87 8.86
N ALA A 112 -8.81 13.16 9.53
CA ALA A 112 -8.80 13.86 10.81
C ALA A 112 -9.15 15.37 10.70
N SER A 113 -9.00 15.97 9.51
CA SER A 113 -9.31 17.38 9.24
C SER A 113 -10.75 17.62 8.80
N LEU A 114 -11.52 16.56 8.52
CA LEU A 114 -12.91 16.71 8.14
C LEU A 114 -13.73 17.33 9.28
N PRO A 115 -14.73 18.18 8.96
CA PRO A 115 -15.59 18.77 9.97
C PRO A 115 -16.62 17.78 10.55
N ASN A 116 -16.91 16.70 9.83
CA ASN A 116 -17.78 15.63 10.32
C ASN A 116 -16.96 14.40 10.73
N ASP A 117 -17.11 13.97 11.99
CA ASP A 117 -16.43 12.82 12.56
C ASP A 117 -17.16 11.48 12.32
N ASP A 118 -18.37 11.48 11.77
CA ASP A 118 -19.14 10.23 11.54
C ASP A 118 -18.37 9.23 10.68
N LEU A 119 -17.77 9.71 9.58
CA LEU A 119 -16.94 8.88 8.72
C LEU A 119 -15.71 8.35 9.47
N LEU A 120 -15.07 9.19 10.27
CA LEU A 120 -13.89 8.80 11.05
C LEU A 120 -14.25 7.71 12.06
N ARG A 121 -15.40 7.81 12.72
CA ARG A 121 -15.91 6.80 13.65
C ARG A 121 -16.14 5.48 12.93
N THR A 122 -16.88 5.48 11.82
CA THR A 122 -17.15 4.26 11.05
C THR A 122 -15.88 3.59 10.51
N VAL A 123 -14.91 4.37 10.03
CA VAL A 123 -13.63 3.82 9.55
C VAL A 123 -12.79 3.23 10.70
N CYS A 124 -12.89 3.81 11.89
CA CYS A 124 -12.17 3.41 13.09
C CYS A 124 -12.98 2.51 14.04
N ASP A 125 -14.08 1.91 13.56
CA ASP A 125 -14.87 0.95 14.33
C ASP A 125 -14.01 -0.26 14.76
N GLU A 126 -14.44 -0.93 15.84
CA GLU A 126 -13.72 -2.07 16.39
C GLU A 126 -13.59 -3.19 15.35
N MET A 127 -12.37 -3.71 15.20
CA MET A 127 -12.09 -4.75 14.23
C MET A 127 -12.89 -6.03 14.57
N PRO A 128 -13.60 -6.64 13.59
CA PRO A 128 -14.36 -7.84 13.83
C PRO A 128 -13.43 -8.99 14.26
N PRO A 129 -13.94 -9.95 15.07
CA PRO A 129 -13.15 -11.08 15.52
C PRO A 129 -12.68 -11.90 14.32
N PHE A 130 -11.42 -12.33 14.37
CA PHE A 130 -10.88 -13.18 13.31
C PHE A 130 -11.66 -14.49 13.24
N PRO A 131 -12.01 -14.96 12.02
CA PRO A 131 -12.65 -16.27 11.87
C PRO A 131 -11.71 -17.36 12.37
N GLU A 132 -12.28 -18.41 12.94
CA GLU A 132 -11.52 -19.59 13.34
C GLU A 132 -10.86 -20.22 12.10
N ARG A 133 -9.53 -20.25 12.11
CA ARG A 133 -8.72 -20.82 11.02
C ARG A 133 -7.82 -21.91 11.59
N GLN A 134 -7.57 -22.94 10.78
CA GLN A 134 -6.47 -23.88 11.07
C GLN A 134 -5.16 -23.09 11.20
N SER A 135 -4.33 -23.45 12.18
CA SER A 135 -3.18 -22.63 12.53
C SER A 135 -2.13 -22.63 11.41
N ALA A 136 -1.88 -21.44 10.84
CA ALA A 136 -0.82 -21.24 9.86
C ALA A 136 0.57 -21.62 10.42
N LEU A 137 0.73 -21.53 11.75
CA LEU A 137 1.93 -21.98 12.45
C LEU A 137 2.09 -23.50 12.40
N LEU A 138 1.01 -24.28 12.54
CA LEU A 138 1.08 -25.74 12.42
C LEU A 138 1.41 -26.14 10.98
N SER A 139 0.85 -25.45 9.99
CA SER A 139 1.23 -25.65 8.58
C SER A 139 2.72 -25.37 8.35
N ARG A 140 3.26 -24.27 8.90
CA ARG A 140 4.69 -23.95 8.83
C ARG A 140 5.56 -24.94 9.63
N LEU A 141 5.06 -25.43 10.77
CA LEU A 141 5.71 -26.43 11.59
C LEU A 141 5.86 -27.74 10.79
N HIS A 142 4.77 -28.24 10.22
CA HIS A 142 4.77 -29.45 9.39
C HIS A 142 5.67 -29.27 8.16
N GLN A 143 5.66 -28.11 7.51
CA GLN A 143 6.55 -27.82 6.38
C GLN A 143 8.03 -27.81 6.77
N LYS A 144 8.37 -27.33 7.98
CA LYS A 144 9.75 -27.32 8.50
C LYS A 144 10.21 -28.73 8.89
N HIS A 145 9.35 -29.51 9.54
CA HIS A 145 9.67 -30.89 9.96
C HIS A 145 9.67 -31.87 8.78
N GLY A 146 8.83 -31.67 7.75
CA GLY A 146 8.83 -32.51 6.56
C GLY A 146 10.11 -32.43 5.71
N LYS A 147 10.90 -31.36 5.84
CA LYS A 147 12.21 -31.21 5.17
C LYS A 147 13.38 -31.75 5.99
N THR A 148 13.20 -31.93 7.29
CA THR A 148 14.19 -32.53 8.20
C THR A 148 13.69 -33.93 8.56
N SER A 149 13.91 -34.90 7.68
CA SER A 149 13.57 -36.30 7.95
C SER A 149 14.54 -36.89 9.00
N ASP A 150 14.44 -36.46 10.25
CA ASP A 150 14.83 -37.31 11.38
C ASP A 150 13.58 -38.10 11.80
N LYS A 151 13.53 -39.36 11.35
CA LYS A 151 12.39 -40.26 11.52
C LYS A 151 12.28 -40.82 12.94
N ARG A 152 12.92 -40.19 13.94
CA ARG A 152 13.07 -40.77 15.28
C ARG A 152 12.54 -39.92 16.43
N THR A 153 11.90 -38.79 16.16
CA THR A 153 11.21 -38.06 17.21
C THR A 153 9.75 -38.49 17.27
N TRP A 154 9.44 -39.35 18.24
CA TRP A 154 8.07 -39.62 18.65
C TRP A 154 7.36 -38.29 18.93
N VAL A 155 6.35 -37.96 18.12
CA VAL A 155 5.46 -36.84 18.40
C VAL A 155 4.66 -37.22 19.64
N VAL A 156 4.89 -36.53 20.75
CA VAL A 156 4.01 -36.58 21.94
C VAL A 156 2.75 -35.79 21.59
N GLY A 157 1.85 -36.45 20.87
CA GLY A 157 0.54 -35.97 20.51
C GLY A 157 -0.33 -37.20 20.29
N GLY A 158 -1.48 -37.26 20.96
CA GLY A 158 -2.37 -38.41 20.96
C GLY A 158 -2.71 -38.92 19.55
N LYS A 159 -3.23 -40.15 19.54
CA LYS A 159 -3.58 -41.05 18.41
C LYS A 159 -4.24 -40.41 17.17
N ASP A 160 -4.70 -39.17 17.25
CA ASP A 160 -5.37 -38.42 16.19
C ASP A 160 -4.40 -37.67 15.25
N ALA A 161 -3.16 -37.39 15.69
CA ALA A 161 -2.16 -36.68 14.87
C ALA A 161 -1.59 -37.54 13.72
N GLN A 162 -1.67 -38.87 13.84
CA GLN A 162 -1.09 -39.80 12.87
C GLN A 162 -2.11 -40.31 11.84
N ALA A 163 -3.41 -40.14 12.09
CA ALA A 163 -4.47 -40.54 11.15
C ALA A 163 -4.56 -39.60 9.94
N GLY A 164 -4.28 -38.30 10.12
CA GLY A 164 -4.33 -37.31 9.04
C GLY A 164 -3.19 -37.39 8.01
N GLU A 165 -2.10 -38.10 8.33
CA GLU A 165 -0.93 -38.21 7.45
C GLU A 165 -1.20 -39.11 6.23
N LYS A 166 -2.03 -40.15 6.40
CA LYS A 166 -2.43 -41.03 5.29
C LYS A 166 -3.46 -40.37 4.38
N ASP A 167 -4.42 -39.63 4.92
CA ASP A 167 -5.55 -39.09 4.15
C ASP A 167 -5.15 -37.90 3.25
N LEU A 168 -4.17 -37.08 3.66
CA LEU A 168 -3.72 -35.93 2.87
C LEU A 168 -2.76 -36.31 1.72
N SER A 169 -2.11 -37.48 1.80
CA SER A 169 -1.22 -37.99 0.75
C SER A 169 -1.98 -38.40 -0.52
N LEU A 170 -3.25 -38.80 -0.39
CA LEU A 170 -4.13 -39.12 -1.54
C LEU A 170 -4.76 -37.89 -2.19
N ALA A 171 -4.77 -36.73 -1.53
CA ALA A 171 -5.30 -35.49 -2.10
C ALA A 171 -4.32 -34.77 -3.06
N MET A 172 -3.07 -35.25 -3.17
CA MET A 172 -2.00 -34.60 -3.93
C MET A 172 -1.77 -35.19 -5.33
N ASN A 173 -2.78 -35.88 -5.90
CA ASN A 173 -2.90 -36.20 -7.34
C ASN A 173 -4.36 -36.49 -7.70
N PRO A 174 -5.04 -35.59 -8.44
CA PRO A 174 -5.23 -35.86 -9.86
C PRO A 174 -5.01 -34.61 -10.74
N GLY A 175 -4.44 -34.86 -11.92
CA GLY A 175 -4.15 -33.83 -12.91
C GLY A 175 -5.37 -33.16 -13.54
N LEU A 176 -5.10 -31.97 -14.07
CA LEU A 176 -5.66 -31.40 -15.31
C LEU A 176 -7.20 -31.50 -15.48
N LYS A 177 -7.96 -30.41 -15.25
CA LYS A 177 -8.64 -29.55 -16.27
C LYS A 177 -9.10 -28.23 -15.63
N ARG A 178 -8.61 -27.10 -16.13
CA ARG A 178 -9.18 -25.77 -15.87
C ARG A 178 -10.53 -25.67 -16.58
N ALA A 179 -11.62 -25.58 -15.82
CA ALA A 179 -12.91 -25.12 -16.31
C ALA A 179 -13.12 -23.69 -15.78
N GLN A 180 -12.95 -22.70 -16.66
CA GLN A 180 -13.32 -21.32 -16.39
C GLN A 180 -14.83 -21.17 -16.65
N SER A 181 -15.59 -20.84 -15.63
CA SER A 181 -16.99 -20.44 -15.74
C SER A 181 -17.06 -18.96 -16.14
N SER A 182 -17.14 -18.69 -17.44
CA SER A 182 -17.62 -17.41 -17.97
C SER A 182 -19.13 -17.51 -18.23
N ASN A 183 -19.89 -16.62 -17.58
CA ASN A 183 -21.31 -16.39 -17.86
C ASN A 183 -21.55 -16.20 -19.36
N GLY A 184 -22.61 -16.85 -19.83
CA GLY A 184 -22.88 -17.07 -21.25
C GLY A 184 -23.55 -15.90 -21.95
N ILE A 185 -23.19 -15.76 -23.23
CA ILE A 185 -24.02 -15.18 -24.29
C ILE A 185 -23.84 -16.10 -25.51
N THR A 186 -24.95 -16.61 -26.00
CA THR A 186 -25.10 -17.52 -27.14
C THR A 186 -24.79 -16.82 -28.48
N PRO A 187 -24.22 -17.54 -29.46
CA PRO A 187 -24.47 -17.19 -30.86
C PRO A 187 -25.08 -18.38 -31.61
N ALA A 188 -26.24 -18.11 -32.21
CA ALA A 188 -26.87 -18.97 -33.19
C ALA A 188 -26.16 -18.81 -34.56
N ASN A 189 -25.75 -19.94 -35.15
CA ASN A 189 -25.27 -20.00 -36.53
C ASN A 189 -26.47 -20.31 -37.46
N GLY A 190 -26.80 -19.38 -38.34
CA GLY A 190 -27.69 -19.58 -39.48
C GLY A 190 -27.02 -19.04 -40.74
N ALA A 191 -26.72 -19.92 -41.70
CA ALA A 191 -26.22 -19.56 -43.02
C ALA A 191 -27.41 -19.41 -43.99
N THR A 192 -27.39 -18.38 -44.87
CA THR A 192 -27.59 -18.48 -46.35
C THR A 192 -27.81 -17.10 -47.00
N ASN A 193 -27.00 -16.85 -48.05
CA ASN A 193 -27.22 -16.12 -49.32
C ASN A 193 -27.89 -14.73 -49.42
N GLY A 194 -27.20 -13.80 -50.11
CA GLY A 194 -27.83 -12.95 -51.15
C GLY A 194 -27.33 -11.50 -51.32
N GLY A 195 -26.34 -11.29 -52.21
CA GLY A 195 -26.30 -10.24 -53.26
C GLY A 195 -26.41 -8.71 -52.98
N SER A 196 -25.29 -8.04 -53.23
CA SER A 196 -25.13 -6.81 -54.07
C SER A 196 -25.17 -5.38 -53.47
N ASN A 197 -24.09 -4.66 -53.81
CA ASN A 197 -23.89 -3.21 -53.98
C ASN A 197 -23.90 -2.25 -52.77
N GLY A 198 -22.74 -1.62 -52.53
CA GLY A 198 -22.64 -0.38 -51.75
C GLY A 198 -21.21 -0.06 -51.32
N THR A 199 -20.69 1.04 -51.84
CA THR A 199 -19.35 1.63 -51.64
C THR A 199 -19.11 2.21 -50.24
N ASN A 200 -17.82 2.27 -49.86
CA ASN A 200 -17.16 3.16 -48.87
C ASN A 200 -17.41 2.95 -47.36
N GLY A 201 -16.30 3.07 -46.61
CA GLY A 201 -16.29 3.72 -45.29
C GLY A 201 -15.92 2.83 -44.12
N GLN A 202 -14.62 2.66 -43.89
CA GLN A 202 -14.08 2.17 -42.63
C GLN A 202 -14.15 3.31 -41.59
N HIS A 203 -14.97 3.15 -40.55
CA HIS A 203 -15.06 4.09 -39.44
C HIS A 203 -15.20 3.35 -38.10
N ASN A 204 -14.34 3.69 -37.13
CA ASN A 204 -14.54 3.63 -35.68
C ASN A 204 -13.27 4.19 -35.02
N GLY A 205 -13.30 5.15 -34.09
CA GLY A 205 -14.42 5.83 -33.45
C GLY A 205 -13.90 6.94 -32.52
N SER A 206 -13.54 8.10 -33.06
CA SER A 206 -13.20 9.30 -32.27
C SER A 206 -13.99 10.55 -32.69
N SER A 207 -15.09 10.39 -33.43
CA SER A 207 -15.80 11.50 -34.09
C SER A 207 -17.13 11.90 -33.45
N ASP A 208 -17.43 11.47 -32.21
CA ASP A 208 -18.74 11.72 -31.58
C ASP A 208 -18.73 12.80 -30.48
N LEU A 209 -17.75 13.71 -30.48
CA LEU A 209 -17.78 14.87 -29.56
C LEU A 209 -17.37 16.20 -30.20
N ALA A 210 -17.55 16.35 -31.52
CA ALA A 210 -17.24 17.59 -32.25
C ALA A 210 -18.50 18.43 -32.56
N GLY A 211 -19.45 18.54 -31.61
CA GLY A 211 -20.80 19.03 -31.92
C GLY A 211 -21.58 19.78 -30.85
N LEU A 212 -20.95 20.33 -29.81
CA LEU A 212 -21.63 21.26 -28.89
C LEU A 212 -20.82 22.56 -28.76
N ASP A 213 -20.81 23.29 -29.86
CA ASP A 213 -20.41 24.69 -29.92
C ASP A 213 -21.61 25.55 -29.44
N MET A 214 -21.49 26.17 -28.26
CA MET A 214 -22.45 27.13 -27.74
C MET A 214 -21.72 28.44 -27.46
N LEU A 215 -21.34 29.15 -28.53
CA LEU A 215 -20.94 30.55 -28.49
C LEU A 215 -21.65 31.34 -29.60
N ASP A 216 -22.63 32.15 -29.19
CA ASP A 216 -22.96 33.45 -29.77
C ASP A 216 -23.88 34.17 -28.76
N SER A 217 -23.75 35.43 -28.34
CA SER A 217 -22.82 36.53 -28.60
C SER A 217 -23.08 37.60 -27.51
N GLY A 218 -22.07 38.39 -27.14
CA GLY A 218 -22.22 39.56 -26.26
C GLY A 218 -20.88 40.20 -25.86
N PRO A 219 -20.64 41.52 -26.06
CA PRO A 219 -19.29 42.08 -26.14
C PRO A 219 -18.72 42.66 -24.83
N ALA A 220 -17.39 42.76 -24.81
CA ALA A 220 -16.51 43.61 -23.99
C ALA A 220 -16.17 43.17 -22.53
N GLU A 221 -14.94 42.69 -22.33
CA GLU A 221 -13.86 43.32 -21.52
C GLU A 221 -12.66 42.35 -21.31
N PRO A 222 -11.41 42.84 -21.13
CA PRO A 222 -10.20 42.04 -21.29
C PRO A 222 -9.83 41.31 -20.00
N LYS A 223 -9.74 39.97 -20.04
CA LYS A 223 -9.33 39.18 -18.87
C LYS A 223 -8.27 38.13 -19.21
N MET A 224 -7.07 38.39 -18.69
CA MET A 224 -6.09 37.46 -18.12
C MET A 224 -5.54 36.32 -18.99
N LEU A 225 -4.21 36.37 -19.12
CA LEU A 225 -3.27 35.34 -19.56
C LEU A 225 -3.78 33.91 -19.29
N LYS A 226 -4.09 33.20 -20.38
CA LYS A 226 -4.40 31.76 -20.38
C LYS A 226 -3.16 31.02 -19.88
N ALA A 227 -3.30 30.21 -18.82
CA ALA A 227 -2.20 29.43 -18.26
C ALA A 227 -1.54 28.58 -19.37
N PRO A 228 -0.19 28.53 -19.43
CA PRO A 228 0.49 27.76 -20.48
C PRO A 228 0.15 26.28 -20.32
N ASN A 229 -0.35 25.69 -21.39
CA ASN A 229 -0.59 24.25 -21.44
C ASN A 229 0.77 23.54 -21.48
N LEU A 230 1.17 22.95 -20.34
CA LEU A 230 2.45 22.24 -20.17
C LEU A 230 2.48 20.86 -20.84
N ALA A 231 1.38 20.40 -21.44
CA ALA A 231 1.31 19.14 -22.17
C ALA A 231 1.61 19.31 -23.67
N SER A 232 1.84 20.53 -24.15
CA SER A 232 2.23 20.79 -25.53
C SER A 232 3.76 20.88 -25.66
N ALA A 233 4.32 20.15 -26.63
CA ALA A 233 5.74 20.23 -27.00
C ALA A 233 6.17 21.62 -27.50
N ALA A 234 5.23 22.56 -27.68
CA ALA A 234 5.48 23.94 -28.09
C ALA A 234 6.34 24.75 -27.10
N HIS A 235 6.49 24.29 -25.85
CA HIS A 235 7.28 24.97 -24.81
C HIS A 235 8.63 24.28 -24.51
N LEU A 236 9.03 23.28 -25.31
CA LEU A 236 10.30 22.59 -25.13
C LEU A 236 11.44 23.35 -25.83
N SER A 237 12.67 23.14 -25.36
CA SER A 237 13.85 23.72 -26.00
C SER A 237 14.02 23.19 -27.43
N PRO A 238 14.60 23.97 -28.34
CA PRO A 238 15.05 23.45 -29.64
C PRO A 238 15.91 22.20 -29.44
N ASP A 239 15.73 21.19 -30.30
CA ASP A 239 16.46 19.91 -30.28
C ASP A 239 16.32 19.04 -29.01
N TRP A 240 15.26 19.24 -28.21
CA TRP A 240 15.00 18.45 -26.99
C TRP A 240 14.93 16.92 -27.23
N GLU A 241 14.51 16.49 -28.42
CA GLU A 241 14.27 15.09 -28.77
C GLU A 241 15.52 14.22 -28.62
N VAL A 242 16.70 14.76 -28.95
CA VAL A 242 17.96 14.02 -28.88
C VAL A 242 18.34 13.72 -27.44
N GLY A 243 18.15 14.70 -26.54
CA GLY A 243 18.38 14.53 -25.11
C GLY A 243 17.40 13.55 -24.49
N TYR A 244 16.11 13.65 -24.84
CA TYR A 244 15.06 12.76 -24.36
C TYR A 244 15.30 11.30 -24.76
N ASN A 245 15.60 11.04 -26.04
CA ASN A 245 15.85 9.69 -26.54
C ASN A 245 17.07 9.03 -25.88
N LYS A 246 18.10 9.80 -25.53
CA LYS A 246 19.27 9.30 -24.78
C LYS A 246 18.90 8.92 -23.34
N LEU A 247 18.01 9.66 -22.70
CA LEU A 247 17.58 9.43 -21.31
C LEU A 247 16.69 8.18 -21.15
N LEU A 248 16.05 7.72 -22.22
CA LEU A 248 15.32 6.43 -22.23
C LEU A 248 16.26 5.23 -22.00
N LEU A 249 17.54 5.36 -22.37
CA LEU A 249 18.53 4.29 -22.34
C LEU A 249 19.58 4.46 -21.24
N LYS A 250 19.79 5.68 -20.76
CA LYS A 250 20.81 6.03 -19.77
C LYS A 250 20.21 6.86 -18.63
N ALA A 251 20.60 6.52 -17.41
CA ALA A 251 20.18 7.22 -16.19
C ALA A 251 20.74 8.65 -16.08
N GLU A 252 21.68 9.03 -16.94
CA GLU A 252 22.24 10.38 -17.02
C GLU A 252 22.35 10.82 -18.49
N GLY A 253 22.09 12.11 -18.72
CA GLY A 253 22.12 12.69 -20.05
C GLY A 253 22.06 14.22 -20.03
N ILE A 254 22.56 14.82 -21.10
CA ILE A 254 22.47 16.27 -21.35
C ILE A 254 21.19 16.50 -22.16
N LEU A 255 20.33 17.40 -21.67
CA LEU A 255 19.08 17.79 -22.34
C LEU A 255 19.27 19.00 -23.24
N TYR A 256 20.17 19.91 -22.86
CA TYR A 256 20.45 21.13 -23.59
C TYR A 256 21.92 21.52 -23.45
N GLU A 257 22.52 21.96 -24.55
CA GLU A 257 23.89 22.46 -24.59
C GLU A 257 23.94 23.63 -25.57
N ASP A 258 24.40 24.78 -25.09
CA ASP A 258 24.72 25.96 -25.87
C ASP A 258 26.12 26.44 -25.48
N GLY A 259 26.73 27.34 -26.26
CA GLY A 259 28.09 27.82 -26.04
C GLY A 259 28.35 28.49 -24.68
N GLN A 260 27.29 28.75 -23.90
CA GLN A 260 27.36 29.35 -22.57
C GLN A 260 26.75 28.50 -21.44
N ILE A 261 25.83 27.57 -21.73
CA ILE A 261 25.11 26.82 -20.70
C ILE A 261 24.87 25.37 -21.11
N GLN A 262 25.05 24.47 -20.14
CA GLN A 262 24.76 23.05 -20.28
C GLN A 262 23.78 22.63 -19.18
N VAL A 263 22.67 22.02 -19.58
CA VAL A 263 21.62 21.52 -18.68
C VAL A 263 21.55 20.00 -18.82
N GLY A 264 21.91 19.30 -17.75
CA GLY A 264 21.88 17.83 -17.67
C GLY A 264 20.94 17.32 -16.59
N VAL A 265 20.46 16.09 -16.77
CA VAL A 265 19.61 15.36 -15.81
C VAL A 265 20.27 14.04 -15.44
N ARG A 266 20.23 13.72 -14.15
CA ARG A 266 20.72 12.47 -13.59
C ARG A 266 19.62 11.88 -12.69
N SER A 267 19.03 10.79 -13.14
CA SER A 267 17.96 10.08 -12.44
C SER A 267 18.53 8.87 -11.71
N HIS A 268 18.59 8.91 -10.38
CA HIS A 268 18.95 7.74 -9.59
C HIS A 268 17.70 6.91 -9.29
N CYS A 269 17.48 5.84 -10.07
CA CYS A 269 16.56 4.77 -9.70
C CYS A 269 17.31 3.78 -8.80
N GLY A 270 16.80 3.54 -7.60
CA GLY A 270 17.42 2.70 -6.57
C GLY A 270 17.85 1.33 -7.10
N GLN A 271 19.15 1.10 -7.12
CA GLN A 271 19.75 -0.11 -7.64
C GLN A 271 19.47 -1.28 -6.70
N LEU A 272 18.67 -2.25 -7.17
CA LEU A 272 18.57 -3.58 -6.57
C LEU A 272 19.95 -4.26 -6.65
N VAL A 273 20.67 -4.23 -5.53
CA VAL A 273 21.96 -4.91 -5.37
C VAL A 273 21.71 -6.41 -5.29
N HIS A 274 21.81 -7.10 -6.43
CA HIS A 274 22.13 -8.53 -6.45
C HIS A 274 23.64 -8.67 -6.25
N HIS A 275 24.06 -8.98 -5.03
CA HIS A 275 25.42 -9.41 -4.72
C HIS A 275 25.60 -10.85 -5.26
N ASP A 276 26.33 -11.02 -6.36
CA ASP A 276 26.95 -12.31 -6.69
C ASP A 276 28.47 -12.20 -6.54
N SER A 277 28.98 -12.89 -5.54
CA SER A 277 30.36 -12.87 -5.12
C SER A 277 31.12 -13.99 -5.83
N ARG A 278 31.86 -13.68 -6.89
CA ARG A 278 32.94 -14.55 -7.38
C ARG A 278 34.26 -13.80 -7.46
N SER A 279 35.02 -13.93 -6.38
CA SER A 279 36.44 -13.61 -6.34
C SER A 279 37.23 -14.67 -7.12
N ARG A 280 37.94 -14.25 -8.16
CA ARG A 280 39.17 -14.90 -8.64
C ARG A 280 40.23 -13.80 -8.72
N CYS A 281 41.18 -13.83 -7.80
CA CYS A 281 42.46 -13.16 -7.97
C CYS A 281 43.48 -14.21 -8.43
N GLY A 282 44.17 -13.90 -9.53
CA GLY A 282 45.56 -14.32 -9.72
C GLY A 282 46.50 -13.38 -8.97
#